data_AF-A0A4P7WBH2-F1
#
_entry.id   AF-A0A4P7WBH2-F1
#
_cell.length_a   1.000
_cell.length_b   1.000
_cell.length_c   1.000
_cell.angle_alpha   90.00
_cell.angle_beta   90.00
_cell.angle_gamma   90.00
#
_symmetry.space_group_name_H-M   'P 1'
#
loop_
_entity.id
_entity.type
_entity.pdbx_description
1 polymer ?
#
loop_
_entity_poly.entity_id
_entity_poly.type
_entity_poly.pdbx_seq_one_letter_code
_entity_poly.pdbx_strand_id
1 'polypeptide(L)'
;MKQWRTKLAIVVLIIVGCVLCWLEDPALKNIGKQGTTNLIENFYTITDTINPKIENVEIQGRHLTEKNDIFEALSPPSEKEFRSFSVSRARERLLKLPFVENAVVQRAPFSRSVTVTLSEHSPIAVWQTKKQLLLVDTDGTTLVPQEDSRVDRILQQMPLIVGDDANLAATSFIPLFNAATDLKEKTTALVRIGKRRWDVILKTGQTIKLPETKESAALKRFSFAEKQLKLTERPISVIDLRLPDRIVLRIPDKAEQEKIIKESLSLE
;
A
#
# COMPACT_ATOMS: atom_id res chain seq x y z
N MET A 1 8.50 61.51 -29.78
CA MET A 1 9.11 60.81 -28.63
C MET A 1 8.20 60.60 -27.40
N LYS A 2 6.92 61.04 -27.38
CA LYS A 2 6.06 60.99 -26.18
C LYS A 2 5.19 59.72 -26.04
N GLN A 3 4.89 59.02 -27.14
CA GLN A 3 4.01 57.83 -27.13
C GLN A 3 4.67 56.52 -26.70
N TRP A 4 6.01 56.39 -26.76
CA TRP A 4 6.66 55.13 -26.39
C TRP A 4 6.82 54.97 -24.87
N ARG A 5 6.92 56.08 -24.13
CA ARG A 5 7.02 56.08 -22.66
C ARG A 5 5.73 55.64 -21.98
N THR A 6 4.56 55.98 -22.56
CA THR A 6 3.27 55.51 -22.03
C THR A 6 3.04 54.04 -22.35
N LYS A 7 3.45 53.54 -23.52
CA LYS A 7 3.37 52.11 -23.85
C LYS A 7 4.30 51.26 -22.98
N LEU A 8 5.51 51.72 -22.69
CA LEU A 8 6.42 51.05 -21.74
C LEU A 8 5.88 51.04 -20.31
N ALA A 9 5.28 52.14 -19.85
CA ALA A 9 4.68 52.20 -18.51
C ALA A 9 3.50 51.23 -18.36
N ILE A 10 2.67 51.06 -19.39
CA ILE A 10 1.55 50.12 -19.38
C ILE A 10 2.05 48.66 -19.35
N VAL A 11 3.10 48.33 -20.10
CA VAL A 11 3.67 46.96 -20.09
C VAL A 11 4.31 46.63 -18.74
N VAL A 12 5.01 47.58 -18.10
CA VAL A 12 5.58 47.38 -16.75
C VAL A 12 4.47 47.21 -15.70
N LEU A 13 3.37 47.96 -15.79
CA LEU A 13 2.21 47.80 -14.91
C LEU A 13 1.51 46.44 -15.08
N ILE A 14 1.43 45.92 -16.30
CA ILE A 14 0.87 44.59 -16.56
C ILE A 14 1.80 43.50 -16.02
N ILE A 15 3.12 43.63 -16.17
CA ILE A 15 4.08 42.65 -15.64
C ILE A 15 4.09 42.67 -14.11
N VAL A 16 4.09 43.85 -13.48
CA VAL A 16 4.04 43.98 -12.01
C VAL A 16 2.68 43.51 -11.46
N GLY A 17 1.58 43.79 -12.16
CA GLY A 17 0.25 43.28 -11.83
C GLY A 17 0.14 41.76 -11.95
N CYS A 18 0.74 41.15 -12.99
CA CYS A 18 0.83 39.69 -13.11
C CYS A 18 1.71 39.07 -12.03
N VAL A 19 2.84 39.67 -11.67
CA VAL A 19 3.71 39.17 -10.59
C VAL A 19 3.03 39.28 -9.21
N LEU A 20 2.26 40.34 -8.97
CA LEU A 20 1.46 40.47 -7.74
C LEU A 20 0.27 39.50 -7.70
N CYS A 21 -0.38 39.24 -8.85
CA CYS A 21 -1.46 38.25 -8.95
C CYS A 21 -0.94 36.81 -8.78
N TRP A 22 0.31 36.55 -9.15
CA TRP A 22 1.02 35.29 -8.85
C TRP A 22 1.40 35.14 -7.37
N LEU A 23 1.54 36.23 -6.62
CA LEU A 23 1.87 36.17 -5.18
C LEU A 23 0.66 35.85 -4.29
N GLU A 24 -0.55 35.99 -4.83
CA GLU A 24 -1.82 35.69 -4.17
C GLU A 24 -2.47 34.39 -4.67
N ASP A 25 -1.71 33.52 -5.33
CA ASP A 25 -2.22 32.23 -5.79
C ASP A 25 -2.42 31.27 -4.60
N PRO A 26 -3.67 30.84 -4.29
CA PRO A 26 -3.96 29.89 -3.21
C PRO A 26 -3.30 28.52 -3.42
N ALA A 27 -2.79 28.22 -4.63
CA ALA A 27 -2.03 27.01 -4.92
C ALA A 27 -0.67 26.95 -4.17
N LEU A 28 0.01 28.08 -3.99
CA LEU A 28 1.32 28.13 -3.30
C LEU A 28 1.19 28.02 -1.77
N LYS A 29 0.06 28.43 -1.20
CA LYS A 29 -0.24 28.24 0.23
C LYS A 29 -0.41 26.77 0.63
N ASN A 30 -0.68 25.88 -0.32
CA ASN A 30 -0.79 24.44 -0.07
C ASN A 30 0.54 23.69 -0.21
N ILE A 31 1.52 24.25 -0.92
CA ILE A 31 2.83 23.60 -1.11
C ILE A 31 3.65 23.60 0.20
N GLY A 32 3.45 24.60 1.07
CA GLY A 32 4.04 24.65 2.42
C GLY A 32 3.29 23.86 3.51
N LYS A 33 2.09 23.33 3.21
CA LYS A 33 1.29 22.56 4.18
C LYS A 33 1.29 21.06 3.93
N GLN A 34 1.64 20.60 2.73
CA GLN A 34 1.69 19.16 2.42
C GLN A 34 3.05 18.50 2.72
N GLY A 35 4.06 19.28 3.12
CA GLY A 35 5.34 18.76 3.60
C GLY A 35 5.39 18.40 5.09
N THR A 36 4.34 18.70 5.86
CA THR A 36 4.31 18.46 7.32
C THR A 36 3.10 17.67 7.80
N THR A 37 2.24 17.17 6.91
CA THR A 37 1.01 16.43 7.29
C THR A 37 1.15 14.92 7.31
N ASN A 38 2.36 14.36 7.12
CA ASN A 38 2.61 12.93 7.32
C ASN A 38 3.28 12.60 8.67
N LEU A 39 3.31 13.54 9.60
CA LEU A 39 3.52 13.21 11.02
C LEU A 39 2.15 12.94 11.65
N ILE A 40 1.46 11.91 11.17
CA ILE A 40 0.46 11.26 12.02
C ILE A 40 1.28 10.50 13.05
N GLU A 41 1.73 11.21 14.09
CA GLU A 41 2.20 10.58 15.31
C GLU A 41 1.00 9.86 15.90
N ASN A 42 0.85 8.59 15.54
CA ASN A 42 -0.09 7.67 16.14
C ASN A 42 0.39 7.36 17.57
N PHE A 43 0.14 8.31 18.48
CA PHE A 43 0.34 8.14 19.92
C PHE A 43 -0.76 7.24 20.47
N TYR A 44 -0.40 6.00 20.80
CA TYR A 44 -1.26 5.10 21.56
C TYR A 44 -0.61 4.81 22.91
N THR A 45 -0.87 5.65 23.92
CA THR A 45 -0.44 5.36 25.28
C THR A 45 -1.29 4.21 25.84
N ILE A 46 -0.70 3.02 25.98
CA ILE A 46 -1.37 1.87 26.60
C ILE A 46 -0.73 1.62 27.96
N THR A 47 -1.30 2.13 29.04
CA THR A 47 -0.82 1.79 30.39
C THR A 47 -1.24 0.37 30.73
N ASP A 48 -0.28 -0.56 30.75
CA ASP A 48 -0.51 -1.93 31.24
C ASP A 48 0.77 -2.44 31.94
N THR A 49 0.57 -3.21 33.00
CA THR A 49 1.62 -3.59 33.96
C THR A 49 2.26 -4.91 33.54
N ILE A 50 3.49 -4.87 33.01
CA ILE A 50 4.21 -6.06 32.52
C ILE A 50 4.97 -6.77 33.64
N ASN A 51 5.40 -6.02 34.67
CA ASN A 51 6.30 -6.51 35.71
C ASN A 51 6.17 -5.62 36.96
N PRO A 52 6.31 -6.12 38.20
CA PRO A 52 6.44 -5.28 39.40
C PRO A 52 7.54 -4.20 39.35
N LYS A 53 8.48 -4.24 38.39
CA LYS A 53 9.45 -3.16 38.09
C LYS A 53 9.09 -2.25 36.90
N ILE A 54 8.14 -2.64 36.06
CA ILE A 54 7.64 -1.87 34.92
C ILE A 54 6.14 -1.71 35.10
N GLU A 55 5.77 -0.60 35.73
CA GLU A 55 4.37 -0.25 36.02
C GLU A 55 3.63 0.19 34.75
N ASN A 56 4.34 0.86 33.82
CA ASN A 56 3.76 1.43 32.60
C ASN A 56 4.61 1.13 31.37
N VAL A 57 3.98 0.69 30.28
CA VAL A 57 4.65 0.52 28.99
C VAL A 57 3.96 1.34 27.92
N GLU A 58 4.64 2.39 27.45
CA GLU A 58 4.13 3.20 26.36
C GLU A 58 4.61 2.61 25.02
N ILE A 59 3.68 2.39 24.09
CA ILE A 59 3.97 1.80 22.77
C ILE A 59 3.59 2.80 21.68
N GLN A 60 4.53 3.13 20.82
CA GLN A 60 4.36 4.07 19.72
C GLN A 60 4.65 3.39 18.37
N GLY A 61 3.97 3.81 17.30
CA GLY A 61 4.24 3.33 15.94
C GLY A 61 3.72 1.91 15.62
N ARG A 62 2.77 1.40 16.41
CA ARG A 62 2.13 0.08 16.20
C ARG A 62 0.98 0.18 15.22
N HIS A 63 0.94 -0.72 14.23
CA HIS A 63 -0.13 -0.81 13.22
C HIS A 63 -0.66 -2.23 13.04
N LEU A 64 0.22 -3.17 12.71
CA LEU A 64 -0.07 -4.57 12.41
C LEU A 64 0.30 -5.51 13.56
N THR A 65 1.35 -5.18 14.33
CA THR A 65 1.78 -6.02 15.46
C THR A 65 0.74 -5.98 16.58
N GLU A 66 0.38 -7.13 17.14
CA GLU A 66 -0.56 -7.15 18.25
C GLU A 66 0.10 -6.66 19.55
N LYS A 67 -0.70 -6.06 20.42
CA LYS A 67 -0.23 -5.60 21.73
C LYS A 67 0.43 -6.76 22.48
N ASN A 68 -0.22 -7.92 22.55
CA ASN A 68 0.28 -9.05 23.33
C ASN A 68 1.67 -9.52 22.89
N ASP A 69 2.00 -9.49 21.60
CA ASP A 69 3.33 -9.87 21.11
C ASP A 69 4.42 -8.93 21.62
N ILE A 70 4.13 -7.62 21.64
CA ILE A 70 5.05 -6.62 22.15
C ILE A 70 5.25 -6.86 23.65
N PHE A 71 4.18 -7.16 24.38
CA PHE A 71 4.26 -7.46 25.81
C PHE A 71 5.05 -8.74 26.09
N GLU A 72 4.84 -9.79 25.31
CA GLU A 72 5.60 -11.04 25.39
C GLU A 72 7.08 -10.82 25.05
N ALA A 73 7.38 -10.05 24.00
CA ALA A 73 8.73 -9.69 23.61
C ALA A 73 9.43 -8.78 24.66
N LEU A 74 8.67 -7.98 25.42
CA LEU A 74 9.20 -7.21 26.53
C LEU A 74 9.37 -8.04 27.81
N SER A 75 8.55 -9.08 27.98
CA SER A 75 8.60 -9.98 29.13
C SER A 75 9.87 -10.83 29.10
N PRO A 76 10.69 -10.83 30.16
CA PRO A 76 11.86 -11.69 30.20
C PRO A 76 11.46 -13.16 30.36
N PRO A 77 12.09 -14.10 29.64
CA PRO A 77 11.75 -15.53 29.66
C PRO A 77 12.16 -16.24 30.96
N SER A 78 12.88 -15.58 31.87
CA SER A 78 13.32 -16.18 33.14
C SER A 78 13.23 -15.22 34.32
N GLU A 79 12.94 -15.76 35.51
CA GLU A 79 12.88 -15.01 36.78
C GLU A 79 14.18 -14.27 37.11
N LYS A 80 15.33 -14.74 36.59
CA LYS A 80 16.64 -14.13 36.79
C LYS A 80 16.81 -12.85 35.96
N GLU A 81 16.31 -12.84 34.73
CA GLU A 81 16.24 -11.65 33.87
C GLU A 81 15.13 -10.68 34.31
N PHE A 82 14.11 -11.20 34.99
CA PHE A 82 13.06 -10.41 35.63
C PHE A 82 13.61 -9.41 36.68
N ARG A 83 14.77 -9.71 37.29
CA ARG A 83 15.45 -8.81 38.23
C ARG A 83 16.25 -7.70 37.54
N SER A 84 16.71 -7.90 36.30
CA SER A 84 17.51 -6.96 35.52
C SER A 84 16.98 -6.83 34.08
N PHE A 85 15.99 -5.96 33.88
CA PHE A 85 15.49 -5.65 32.53
C PHE A 85 16.62 -5.12 31.64
N SER A 86 16.88 -5.82 30.53
CA SER A 86 17.87 -5.42 29.53
C SER A 86 17.14 -4.83 28.32
N VAL A 87 17.36 -3.54 28.09
CA VAL A 87 16.83 -2.80 26.94
C VAL A 87 17.28 -3.45 25.62
N SER A 88 18.55 -3.84 25.52
CA SER A 88 19.12 -4.44 24.31
C SER A 88 18.46 -5.78 23.96
N ARG A 89 18.27 -6.66 24.94
CA ARG A 89 17.60 -7.96 24.72
C ARG A 89 16.13 -7.79 24.38
N ALA A 90 15.45 -6.84 25.03
CA ALA A 90 14.07 -6.51 24.70
C ALA A 90 13.94 -6.04 23.24
N ARG A 91 14.84 -5.15 22.80
CA ARG A 91 14.93 -4.71 21.40
C ARG A 91 15.16 -5.89 20.44
N GLU A 92 16.11 -6.77 20.74
CA GLU A 92 16.39 -7.95 19.91
C GLU A 92 15.17 -8.88 19.76
N ARG A 93 14.34 -9.01 20.80
CA ARG A 93 13.10 -9.80 20.72
C ARG A 93 12.03 -9.10 19.88
N LEU A 94 11.89 -7.77 20.01
CA LEU A 94 10.96 -7.00 19.20
C LEU A 94 11.30 -7.06 17.71
N LEU A 95 12.58 -7.02 17.35
CA LEU A 95 13.05 -7.14 15.96
C LEU A 95 12.80 -8.53 15.34
N LYS A 96 12.42 -9.55 16.13
CA LYS A 96 12.04 -10.87 15.61
C LYS A 96 10.58 -10.95 15.20
N LEU A 97 9.76 -9.98 15.61
CA LEU A 97 8.35 -9.96 15.27
C LEU A 97 8.17 -9.74 13.76
N PRO A 98 7.16 -10.38 13.13
CA PRO A 98 7.06 -10.45 11.65
C PRO A 98 7.03 -9.11 10.92
N PHE A 99 6.40 -8.10 11.51
CA PHE A 99 6.15 -6.80 10.87
C PHE A 99 7.05 -5.68 11.40
N VAL A 100 7.96 -5.97 12.33
CA VAL A 100 8.80 -4.93 12.94
C VAL A 100 10.06 -4.73 12.10
N GLU A 101 10.16 -3.57 11.45
CA GLU A 101 11.34 -3.13 10.72
C GLU A 101 12.42 -2.65 11.70
N ASN A 102 12.03 -1.82 12.66
CA ASN A 102 12.93 -1.30 13.68
C ASN A 102 12.21 -1.13 15.01
N ALA A 103 12.96 -1.25 16.09
CA ALA A 103 12.46 -1.04 17.44
C ALA A 103 13.46 -0.21 18.24
N VAL A 104 12.95 0.78 18.97
CA VAL A 104 13.69 1.57 19.95
C VAL A 104 13.04 1.35 21.30
N VAL A 105 13.83 0.90 22.27
CA VAL A 105 13.36 0.68 23.63
C VAL A 105 14.10 1.67 24.52
N GLN A 106 13.36 2.45 25.29
CA GLN A 106 13.89 3.44 26.22
C GLN A 106 13.31 3.18 27.60
N ARG A 107 14.18 3.22 28.60
CA ARG A 107 13.76 3.16 30.00
C ARG A 107 13.93 4.54 30.61
N ALA A 108 12.87 5.05 31.21
CA ALA A 108 12.94 6.32 31.92
C ALA A 108 13.80 6.18 33.19
N PRO A 109 14.77 7.08 33.43
CA PRO A 109 15.70 6.95 34.56
C PRO A 109 15.03 7.04 35.95
N PHE A 110 13.91 7.76 36.05
CA PHE A 110 13.26 8.10 37.32
C PHE A 110 11.83 7.57 37.48
N SER A 111 11.33 6.82 36.51
CA SER A 111 10.01 6.17 36.58
C SER A 111 10.12 4.68 36.26
N ARG A 112 9.15 3.88 36.74
CA ARG A 112 8.99 2.48 36.35
C ARG A 112 8.30 2.36 34.99
N SER A 113 8.66 3.20 34.03
CA SER A 113 8.09 3.21 32.69
C SER A 113 9.12 2.84 31.62
N VAL A 114 8.65 2.10 30.62
CA VAL A 114 9.40 1.77 29.41
C VAL A 114 8.63 2.31 28.22
N THR A 115 9.30 3.06 27.37
CA THR A 115 8.77 3.55 26.10
C THR A 115 9.34 2.68 24.98
N VAL A 116 8.47 2.17 24.13
CA VAL A 116 8.80 1.37 22.96
C VAL A 116 8.29 2.09 21.74
N THR A 117 9.19 2.46 20.85
CA THR A 117 8.87 3.06 19.55
C THR A 117 9.17 2.03 18.47
N LEU A 118 8.16 1.63 17.72
CA LEU A 118 8.25 0.67 16.63
C LEU A 118 8.17 1.40 15.28
N SER A 119 9.00 0.97 14.32
CA SER A 119 8.78 1.17 12.89
C SER A 119 8.30 -0.16 12.34
N GLU A 120 7.11 -0.18 11.75
CA GLU A 120 6.53 -1.39 11.18
C GLU A 120 6.50 -1.34 9.67
N HIS A 121 6.75 -2.49 9.06
CA HIS A 121 6.54 -2.71 7.65
C HIS A 121 5.07 -2.53 7.30
N SER A 122 4.80 -1.93 6.15
CA SER A 122 3.45 -1.63 5.65
C SER A 122 3.17 -2.39 4.35
N PRO A 123 3.06 -3.74 4.40
CA PRO A 123 2.83 -4.55 3.22
C PRO A 123 1.61 -4.10 2.41
N ILE A 124 1.79 -4.01 1.09
CA ILE A 124 0.76 -3.56 0.13
C ILE A 124 0.24 -4.70 -0.76
N ALA A 125 1.03 -5.76 -0.93
CA ALA A 125 0.70 -6.87 -1.82
C ALA A 125 1.46 -8.15 -1.45
N VAL A 126 0.97 -9.29 -1.94
CA VAL A 126 1.66 -10.58 -1.87
C VAL A 126 2.26 -10.88 -3.23
N TRP A 127 3.57 -11.03 -3.32
CA TRP A 127 4.26 -11.39 -4.54
C TRP A 127 4.53 -12.89 -4.62
N GLN A 128 3.97 -13.52 -5.66
CA GLN A 128 4.29 -14.89 -5.99
C GLN A 128 5.45 -14.91 -7.01
N THR A 129 6.60 -15.40 -6.57
CA THR A 129 7.78 -15.59 -7.41
C THR A 129 8.43 -16.93 -7.12
N LYS A 130 8.85 -17.67 -8.16
CA LYS A 130 9.57 -18.94 -8.03
C LYS A 130 8.94 -19.94 -7.02
N LYS A 131 7.60 -20.03 -7.01
CA LYS A 131 6.78 -20.87 -6.09
C LYS A 131 6.82 -20.44 -4.60
N GLN A 132 7.33 -19.26 -4.30
CA GLN A 132 7.31 -18.67 -2.97
C GLN A 132 6.36 -17.47 -2.94
N LEU A 133 5.75 -17.24 -1.78
CA LEU A 133 4.97 -16.04 -1.49
C LEU A 133 5.83 -15.12 -0.63
N LEU A 134 5.98 -13.88 -1.08
CA LEU A 134 6.71 -12.83 -0.39
C LEU A 134 5.76 -11.66 -0.15
N LEU A 135 5.80 -11.06 1.02
CA LEU A 135 5.12 -9.80 1.27
C LEU A 135 5.92 -8.67 0.63
N VAL A 136 5.25 -7.71 0.00
CA VAL A 136 5.87 -6.53 -0.60
C VAL A 136 5.42 -5.31 0.20
N ASP A 137 6.39 -4.56 0.72
CA ASP A 137 6.15 -3.30 1.42
C ASP A 137 5.98 -2.12 0.43
N THR A 138 5.48 -1.00 0.94
CA THR A 138 5.32 0.30 0.26
C THR A 138 6.57 0.79 -0.48
N ASP A 139 7.76 0.46 0.01
CA ASP A 139 9.05 0.82 -0.60
C ASP A 139 9.54 -0.21 -1.64
N GLY A 140 8.83 -1.34 -1.78
CA GLY A 140 9.15 -2.43 -2.69
C GLY A 140 10.09 -3.48 -2.11
N THR A 141 10.49 -3.34 -0.84
CA THR A 141 11.20 -4.38 -0.12
C THR A 141 10.32 -5.61 0.05
N THR A 142 10.96 -6.78 0.14
CA THR A 142 10.27 -8.06 0.24
C THR A 142 10.53 -8.70 1.58
N LEU A 143 9.48 -9.18 2.23
CA LEU A 143 9.54 -9.89 3.50
C LEU A 143 9.09 -11.32 3.28
N VAL A 144 9.79 -12.26 3.90
CA VAL A 144 9.37 -13.66 3.92
C VAL A 144 8.30 -13.79 5.00
N PRO A 145 7.08 -14.25 4.66
CA PRO A 145 6.06 -14.53 5.67
C PRO A 145 6.60 -15.50 6.71
N GLN A 146 6.49 -15.14 7.99
CA GLN A 146 6.77 -16.09 9.07
C GLN A 146 5.58 -17.05 9.22
N GLU A 147 5.84 -18.27 9.70
CA GLU A 147 4.80 -19.25 10.02
C GLU A 147 4.00 -18.77 11.24
N ASP A 148 3.03 -17.90 10.97
CA ASP A 148 2.15 -17.31 11.96
C ASP A 148 0.76 -17.17 11.33
N SER A 149 -0.24 -17.79 11.98
CA SER A 149 -1.65 -17.74 11.58
C SER A 149 -2.20 -16.33 11.33
N ARG A 150 -1.56 -15.30 11.90
CA ARG A 150 -1.93 -13.89 11.72
C ARG A 150 -1.40 -13.32 10.42
N VAL A 151 -0.16 -13.71 10.07
CA VAL A 151 0.42 -13.38 8.77
C VAL A 151 -0.44 -13.98 7.66
N ASP A 152 -0.92 -15.22 7.83
CA ASP A 152 -1.84 -15.86 6.88
C ASP A 152 -3.13 -15.08 6.63
N ARG A 153 -3.74 -14.51 7.68
CA ARG A 153 -4.95 -13.67 7.53
C ARG A 153 -4.66 -12.40 6.74
N ILE A 154 -3.53 -11.76 7.00
CA ILE A 154 -3.11 -10.54 6.30
C ILE A 154 -2.82 -10.84 4.83
N LEU A 155 -2.16 -11.96 4.53
CA LEU A 155 -1.90 -12.44 3.18
C LEU A 155 -3.20 -12.61 2.36
N GLN A 156 -4.26 -13.15 2.97
CA GLN A 156 -5.54 -13.39 2.28
C GLN A 156 -6.30 -12.10 1.91
N GLN A 157 -6.02 -10.99 2.60
CA GLN A 157 -6.69 -9.70 2.35
C GLN A 157 -5.98 -8.85 1.29
N MET A 158 -4.76 -9.23 0.93
CA MET A 158 -3.90 -8.48 0.04
C MET A 158 -4.01 -8.96 -1.41
N PRO A 159 -3.87 -8.05 -2.39
CA PRO A 159 -3.83 -8.45 -3.79
C PRO A 159 -2.58 -9.31 -4.06
N LEU A 160 -2.79 -10.43 -4.74
CA LEU A 160 -1.71 -11.26 -5.25
C LEU A 160 -1.12 -10.61 -6.50
N ILE A 161 0.18 -10.35 -6.50
CA ILE A 161 0.95 -9.88 -7.65
C ILE A 161 1.86 -11.00 -8.17
N VAL A 162 2.03 -11.07 -9.49
CA VAL A 162 2.83 -12.10 -10.17
C VAL A 162 3.68 -11.44 -11.24
N GLY A 163 4.89 -11.96 -11.47
CA GLY A 163 5.76 -11.55 -12.56
C GLY A 163 7.06 -10.92 -12.07
N ASP A 164 8.00 -10.77 -13.00
CA ASP A 164 9.32 -10.21 -12.70
C ASP A 164 9.22 -8.70 -12.43
N ASP A 165 9.98 -8.22 -11.44
CA ASP A 165 10.00 -6.83 -10.96
C ASP A 165 8.61 -6.31 -10.53
N ALA A 166 7.68 -7.22 -10.21
CA ALA A 166 6.34 -6.86 -9.76
C ALA A 166 6.37 -6.17 -8.39
N ASN A 167 7.30 -6.54 -7.50
CA ASN A 167 7.48 -5.93 -6.18
C ASN A 167 7.75 -4.43 -6.27
N LEU A 168 8.73 -4.02 -7.09
CA LEU A 168 9.09 -2.60 -7.23
C LEU A 168 7.97 -1.82 -7.92
N ALA A 169 7.35 -2.40 -8.95
CA ALA A 169 6.29 -1.72 -9.67
C ALA A 169 4.95 -1.68 -8.92
N ALA A 170 4.74 -2.55 -7.93
CA ALA A 170 3.55 -2.53 -7.10
C ALA A 170 3.46 -1.25 -6.27
N THR A 171 4.59 -0.68 -5.86
CA THR A 171 4.66 0.57 -5.06
C THR A 171 3.87 1.72 -5.68
N SER A 172 3.93 1.88 -7.00
CA SER A 172 3.20 2.92 -7.74
C SER A 172 1.83 2.46 -8.22
N PHE A 173 1.66 1.17 -8.51
CA PHE A 173 0.44 0.64 -9.11
C PHE A 173 -0.66 0.30 -8.09
N ILE A 174 -0.31 -0.32 -6.96
CA ILE A 174 -1.28 -0.78 -5.96
C ILE A 174 -2.10 0.37 -5.36
N PRO A 175 -1.54 1.56 -5.05
CA PRO A 175 -2.35 2.69 -4.60
C PRO A 175 -3.40 3.11 -5.63
N LEU A 176 -3.05 3.10 -6.93
CA LEU A 176 -3.98 3.43 -8.02
C LEU A 176 -5.07 2.35 -8.16
N PHE A 177 -4.70 1.09 -8.02
CA PHE A 177 -5.62 -0.05 -8.07
C PHE A 177 -6.58 -0.05 -6.88
N ASN A 178 -6.09 0.23 -5.67
CA ASN A 178 -6.90 0.30 -4.45
C ASN A 178 -7.93 1.44 -4.50
N ALA A 179 -7.71 2.49 -5.29
CA ALA A 179 -8.70 3.55 -5.51
C ALA A 179 -9.92 3.06 -6.34
N ALA A 180 -9.81 1.92 -7.03
CA ALA A 180 -10.89 1.29 -7.78
C ALA A 180 -11.50 0.12 -6.97
N THR A 181 -12.21 0.44 -5.88
CA THR A 181 -12.76 -0.54 -4.92
C THR A 181 -13.59 -1.65 -5.58
N ASP A 182 -14.45 -1.31 -6.53
CA ASP A 182 -15.31 -2.25 -7.27
C ASP A 182 -14.50 -3.35 -7.99
N LEU A 183 -13.30 -3.01 -8.47
CA LEU A 183 -12.42 -3.94 -9.18
C LEU A 183 -11.61 -4.79 -8.20
N LYS A 184 -11.19 -4.21 -7.08
CA LYS A 184 -10.40 -4.90 -6.05
C LYS A 184 -11.10 -6.16 -5.55
N GLU A 185 -12.38 -6.07 -5.23
CA GLU A 185 -13.15 -7.21 -4.69
C GLU A 185 -13.35 -8.34 -5.70
N LYS A 186 -13.34 -8.02 -7.00
CA LYS A 186 -13.51 -8.98 -8.10
C LYS A 186 -12.18 -9.54 -8.61
N THR A 187 -11.04 -9.05 -8.11
CA THR A 187 -9.72 -9.44 -8.58
C THR A 187 -9.19 -10.65 -7.82
N THR A 188 -8.58 -11.57 -8.56
CA THR A 188 -7.82 -12.70 -8.03
C THR A 188 -6.33 -12.37 -7.98
N ALA A 189 -5.78 -11.84 -9.07
CA ALA A 189 -4.35 -11.57 -9.17
C ALA A 189 -4.05 -10.41 -10.14
N LEU A 190 -2.89 -9.80 -9.95
CA LEU A 190 -2.31 -8.76 -10.79
C LEU A 190 -1.03 -9.30 -11.41
N VAL A 191 -0.98 -9.40 -12.73
CA VAL A 191 0.14 -10.03 -13.43
C VAL A 191 0.93 -8.96 -14.17
N ARG A 192 2.20 -8.80 -13.83
CA ARG A 192 3.14 -7.94 -14.55
C ARG A 192 3.70 -8.70 -15.74
N ILE A 193 3.37 -8.23 -16.94
CA ILE A 193 3.80 -8.83 -18.20
C ILE A 193 4.97 -8.05 -18.79
N GLY A 194 6.06 -8.74 -19.08
CA GLY A 194 7.23 -8.18 -19.76
C GLY A 194 7.84 -6.98 -19.03
N LYS A 195 7.75 -6.96 -17.69
CA LYS A 195 8.27 -5.90 -16.80
C LYS A 195 7.72 -4.49 -17.06
N ARG A 196 6.61 -4.35 -17.79
CA ARG A 196 6.12 -3.03 -18.24
C ARG A 196 4.63 -2.80 -18.03
N ARG A 197 3.79 -3.80 -18.28
CA ARG A 197 2.33 -3.64 -18.18
C ARG A 197 1.73 -4.56 -17.14
N TRP A 198 0.55 -4.17 -16.65
CA TRP A 198 -0.24 -4.95 -15.73
C TRP A 198 -1.46 -5.55 -16.44
N ASP A 199 -1.69 -6.84 -16.23
CA ASP A 199 -2.94 -7.52 -16.55
C ASP A 199 -3.63 -7.83 -15.22
N VAL A 200 -4.94 -7.57 -15.11
CA VAL A 200 -5.75 -7.88 -13.91
C VAL A 200 -6.56 -9.13 -14.21
N ILE A 201 -6.43 -10.15 -13.37
CA ILE A 201 -7.16 -11.41 -13.46
C ILE A 201 -8.32 -11.35 -12.49
N LEU A 202 -9.54 -11.51 -13.01
CA LEU A 202 -10.76 -11.53 -12.20
C LEU A 202 -11.06 -12.92 -11.64
N LYS A 203 -11.87 -12.96 -10.57
CA LYS A 203 -12.41 -14.20 -9.97
C LYS A 203 -13.21 -15.04 -10.96
N THR A 204 -13.84 -14.39 -11.93
CA THR A 204 -14.59 -15.03 -13.02
C THR A 204 -13.69 -15.61 -14.12
N GLY A 205 -12.37 -15.46 -14.03
CA GLY A 205 -11.40 -15.92 -15.04
C GLY A 205 -11.12 -14.92 -16.17
N GLN A 206 -11.81 -13.78 -16.20
CA GLN A 206 -11.60 -12.76 -17.22
C GLN A 206 -10.28 -12.02 -17.01
N THR A 207 -9.66 -11.61 -18.11
CA THR A 207 -8.41 -10.82 -18.07
C THR A 207 -8.66 -9.39 -18.54
N ILE A 208 -8.35 -8.42 -17.70
CA ILE A 208 -8.32 -7.00 -18.07
C ILE A 208 -6.88 -6.62 -18.42
N LYS A 209 -6.63 -6.15 -19.63
CA LYS A 209 -5.30 -5.73 -20.09
C LYS A 209 -5.15 -4.22 -19.94
N LEU A 210 -4.21 -3.77 -19.12
CA LEU A 210 -3.93 -2.35 -18.94
C LEU A 210 -2.87 -1.86 -19.95
N PRO A 211 -2.90 -0.56 -20.30
CA PRO A 211 -1.81 0.05 -21.05
C PRO A 211 -0.53 0.07 -20.20
N GLU A 212 0.60 0.25 -20.88
CA GLU A 212 1.92 0.43 -20.24
C GLU A 212 2.06 1.81 -19.57
N THR A 213 1.25 2.78 -19.98
CA THR A 213 1.24 4.13 -19.43
C THR A 213 -0.19 4.57 -19.19
N LYS A 214 -0.41 5.43 -18.20
CA LYS A 214 -1.73 6.02 -17.87
C LYS A 214 -2.73 4.98 -17.37
N GLU A 215 -2.27 4.03 -16.56
CA GLU A 215 -3.04 2.97 -15.92
C GLU A 215 -4.20 3.55 -15.12
N SER A 216 -3.98 4.65 -14.39
CA SER A 216 -5.04 5.35 -13.65
C SER A 216 -6.22 5.78 -14.55
N ALA A 217 -5.93 6.31 -15.75
CA ALA A 217 -6.97 6.73 -16.69
C ALA A 217 -7.72 5.50 -17.26
N ALA A 218 -7.00 4.42 -17.53
CA ALA A 218 -7.59 3.17 -17.98
C ALA A 218 -8.51 2.55 -16.92
N LEU A 219 -8.08 2.52 -15.66
CA LEU A 219 -8.88 2.03 -14.53
C LEU A 219 -10.14 2.87 -14.33
N LYS A 220 -10.05 4.21 -14.38
CA LYS A 220 -11.22 5.10 -14.28
C LYS A 220 -12.23 4.84 -15.39
N ARG A 221 -11.77 4.70 -16.63
CA ARG A 221 -12.63 4.40 -17.78
C ARG A 221 -13.26 3.01 -17.65
N PHE A 222 -12.51 2.02 -17.16
CA PHE A 222 -13.06 0.71 -16.85
C PHE A 222 -14.16 0.79 -15.79
N SER A 223 -13.92 1.46 -14.66
CA SER A 223 -14.94 1.65 -13.62
C SER A 223 -16.20 2.33 -14.15
N PHE A 224 -16.05 3.31 -15.06
CA PHE A 224 -17.19 3.94 -15.72
C PHE A 224 -17.96 2.95 -16.62
N ALA A 225 -17.26 2.20 -17.47
CA ALA A 225 -17.87 1.21 -18.35
C ALA A 225 -18.52 0.05 -17.57
N GLU A 226 -17.90 -0.37 -16.47
CA GLU A 226 -18.42 -1.41 -15.58
C GLU A 226 -19.73 -0.99 -14.93
N LYS A 227 -19.82 0.26 -14.44
CA LYS A 227 -21.06 0.79 -13.85
C LYS A 227 -22.22 0.87 -14.86
N GLN A 228 -21.93 1.12 -16.13
CA GLN A 228 -22.96 1.26 -17.17
C GLN A 228 -23.35 -0.08 -17.81
N LEU A 229 -22.36 -0.94 -18.08
CA LEU A 229 -22.53 -2.12 -18.94
C LEU A 229 -22.39 -3.45 -18.19
N LYS A 230 -21.88 -3.41 -16.95
CA LYS A 230 -21.57 -4.58 -16.11
C LYS A 230 -20.74 -5.61 -16.87
N LEU A 231 -19.58 -5.18 -17.36
CA LEU A 231 -18.71 -6.00 -18.21
C LEU A 231 -18.27 -7.27 -17.47
N THR A 232 -17.97 -7.18 -16.18
CA THR A 232 -17.54 -8.35 -15.40
C THR A 232 -18.63 -9.41 -15.20
N GLU A 233 -19.90 -9.07 -15.39
CA GLU A 233 -21.04 -10.01 -15.28
C GLU A 233 -21.38 -10.69 -16.62
N ARG A 234 -20.72 -10.29 -17.71
CA ARG A 234 -20.96 -10.82 -19.05
C ARG A 234 -19.98 -11.93 -19.40
N PRO A 235 -20.32 -12.81 -20.36
CA PRO A 235 -19.42 -13.84 -20.88
C PRO A 235 -18.35 -13.22 -21.78
N ILE A 236 -17.41 -12.49 -21.19
CA ILE A 236 -16.28 -11.84 -21.85
C ILE A 236 -15.01 -12.53 -21.36
N SER A 237 -14.08 -12.87 -22.25
CA SER A 237 -12.82 -13.50 -21.86
C SER A 237 -11.71 -12.47 -21.61
N VAL A 238 -11.65 -11.44 -22.46
CA VAL A 238 -10.64 -10.38 -22.37
C VAL A 238 -11.25 -9.00 -22.52
N ILE A 239 -10.88 -8.09 -21.62
CA ILE A 239 -11.22 -6.67 -21.67
C ILE A 239 -9.93 -5.89 -21.90
N ASP A 240 -9.74 -5.36 -23.09
CA ASP A 240 -8.52 -4.67 -23.47
C ASP A 240 -8.68 -3.16 -23.38
N LEU A 241 -7.90 -2.55 -22.47
CA LEU A 241 -7.90 -1.11 -22.19
C LEU A 241 -6.64 -0.43 -22.72
N ARG A 242 -5.81 -1.12 -23.52
CA ARG A 242 -4.54 -0.58 -24.03
C ARG A 242 -4.73 0.63 -24.95
N LEU A 243 -5.84 0.68 -25.67
CA LEU A 243 -6.20 1.81 -26.52
C LEU A 243 -6.87 2.89 -25.67
N PRO A 244 -6.46 4.17 -25.73
CA PRO A 244 -6.98 5.23 -24.87
C PRO A 244 -8.39 5.72 -25.26
N ASP A 245 -8.80 5.49 -26.51
CA ASP A 245 -10.05 5.98 -27.11
C ASP A 245 -11.18 4.93 -27.11
N ARG A 246 -10.86 3.65 -26.92
CA ARG A 246 -11.83 2.55 -26.97
C ARG A 246 -11.50 1.40 -26.02
N ILE A 247 -12.51 0.59 -25.70
CA ILE A 247 -12.37 -0.68 -24.98
C ILE A 247 -12.63 -1.79 -25.99
N VAL A 248 -11.71 -2.74 -26.12
CA VAL A 248 -11.90 -3.91 -26.99
C VAL A 248 -12.28 -5.10 -26.15
N LEU A 249 -13.42 -5.72 -26.46
CA LEU A 249 -13.92 -6.89 -25.76
C LEU A 249 -13.69 -8.13 -26.62
N ARG A 250 -13.18 -9.20 -26.01
CA ARG A 250 -13.12 -10.52 -26.63
C ARG A 250 -14.16 -11.41 -25.96
N ILE A 251 -15.01 -12.00 -26.78
CA ILE A 251 -15.97 -13.02 -26.36
C ILE A 251 -15.28 -14.37 -26.57
N PRO A 252 -15.32 -15.30 -25.60
CA PRO A 252 -14.76 -16.64 -25.76
C PRO A 252 -15.51 -17.37 -26.88
N ASP A 253 -14.75 -18.07 -27.73
CA ASP A 253 -15.35 -18.87 -28.80
C ASP A 253 -16.04 -20.12 -28.21
N LYS A 254 -16.96 -20.73 -28.95
CA LYS A 254 -17.83 -21.80 -28.44
C LYS A 254 -17.05 -23.00 -27.84
N ALA A 255 -15.91 -23.34 -28.45
CA ALA A 255 -15.01 -24.39 -27.97
C ALA A 255 -14.29 -24.03 -26.64
N GLU A 256 -14.04 -22.75 -26.41
CA GLU A 256 -13.39 -22.25 -25.20
C GLU A 256 -14.40 -22.20 -24.04
N GLN A 257 -15.67 -21.92 -24.35
CA GLN A 257 -16.79 -22.04 -23.39
C GLN A 257 -16.97 -23.49 -22.92
N GLU A 258 -16.93 -24.46 -23.84
CA GLU A 258 -17.01 -25.89 -23.48
C GLU A 258 -15.84 -26.34 -22.60
N LYS A 259 -14.65 -25.76 -22.80
CA LYS A 259 -13.48 -26.05 -21.97
C LYS A 259 -13.64 -25.50 -20.55
N ILE A 260 -14.06 -24.24 -20.42
CA ILE A 260 -14.32 -23.59 -19.12
C ILE A 260 -15.37 -24.39 -18.32
N ILE A 261 -16.46 -24.82 -18.99
CA ILE A 261 -17.52 -25.62 -18.36
C ILE A 261 -17.00 -26.99 -17.89
N LYS A 262 -16.17 -27.67 -18.70
CA LYS A 262 -15.57 -28.96 -18.33
C LYS A 262 -14.58 -28.83 -17.17
N GLU A 263 -13.76 -27.79 -17.16
CA GLU A 263 -12.81 -27.53 -16.07
C GLU A 263 -13.55 -27.23 -14.76
N SER A 264 -14.66 -26.47 -14.80
CA SER A 264 -15.49 -26.23 -13.61
C SER A 264 -16.21 -27.48 -13.10
N LEU A 265 -16.66 -28.39 -13.98
CA LEU A 265 -17.28 -29.66 -13.59
C LEU A 265 -16.29 -30.70 -13.07
N SER A 266 -15.00 -30.54 -13.36
CA SER A 266 -13.94 -31.47 -12.91
C SER A 266 -13.33 -31.14 -11.55
N LEU A 267 -13.77 -30.03 -10.95
CA LEU A 267 -13.32 -29.55 -9.63
C LEU A 267 -14.40 -29.75 -8.54
N GLU A 268 -15.52 -30.37 -8.88
CA GLU A 268 -16.53 -30.91 -7.95
C GLU A 268 -16.35 -32.44 -7.80
#